data_AF-A0A800CH76-F1
#
_entry.id   AF-A0A800CH76-F1
#
_cell.length_a   1.000
_cell.length_b   1.000
_cell.length_c   1.000
_cell.angle_alpha   90.00
_cell.angle_beta   90.00
_cell.angle_gamma   90.00
#
_symmetry.space_group_name_H-M   'P 1'
#
loop_
_entity.id
_entity.type
_entity.pdbx_description
1 polymer ?
#
loop_
_entity_poly.entity_id
_entity_poly.type
_entity_poly.pdbx_seq_one_letter_code
_entity_poly.pdbx_strand_id
1 'polypeptide(L)' 'MIRQIALVSGLVFLLAACQSQNEPQQLKIATTTSTNDSGLMDYLLPDFEEKYNAKVDVIAVGTGQALALGESGDV' A
#
# COMPACT_ATOMS: atom_id res chain seq x y z
N MET A 1 -42.19 -22.96 0.54
CA MET A 1 -40.83 -23.08 -0.06
C MET A 1 -40.23 -21.71 -0.42
N ILE A 2 -40.97 -20.81 -1.08
CA ILE A 2 -40.51 -19.45 -1.46
C ILE A 2 -40.03 -18.59 -0.27
N ARG A 3 -40.69 -18.65 0.90
CA ARG A 3 -40.29 -17.91 2.11
C ARG A 3 -38.93 -18.35 2.69
N GLN A 4 -38.59 -19.63 2.56
CA GLN A 4 -37.29 -20.14 3.02
C GLN A 4 -36.17 -19.78 2.05
N ILE A 5 -36.45 -19.78 0.74
CA ILE A 5 -35.51 -19.33 -0.29
C ILE A 5 -35.18 -17.84 -0.11
N ALA A 6 -36.19 -17.01 0.17
CA ALA A 6 -36.00 -15.57 0.43
C ALA A 6 -35.13 -15.30 1.68
N LEU A 7 -35.33 -16.08 2.75
CA LEU A 7 -34.53 -15.96 3.98
C LEU A 7 -33.08 -16.39 3.77
N VAL A 8 -32.85 -17.50 3.05
CA VAL A 8 -31.49 -17.98 2.75
C VAL A 8 -30.75 -17.01 1.82
N SER A 9 -31.43 -16.47 0.82
CA SER A 9 -30.83 -15.51 -0.11
C SER A 9 -30.46 -14.18 0.57
N GLY A 10 -31.29 -13.70 1.51
CA GLY A 10 -30.97 -12.52 2.33
C GLY A 10 -29.79 -12.73 3.28
N LEU A 11 -29.65 -13.93 3.87
CA LEU A 11 -28.54 -14.27 4.76
C LEU A 11 -27.21 -14.39 4.01
N VAL A 12 -27.21 -14.94 2.80
CA VAL A 12 -26.02 -15.03 1.92
C VAL A 12 -25.54 -13.64 1.50
N PHE A 13 -26.46 -12.72 1.19
CA PHE A 13 -26.11 -11.33 0.89
C PHE A 13 -25.49 -10.60 2.09
N LEU A 14 -25.96 -10.87 3.30
CA LEU A 14 -25.43 -10.27 4.53
C LEU A 14 -24.01 -10.76 4.86
N LEU A 15 -23.70 -12.02 4.57
CA LEU A 15 -22.37 -12.61 4.77
C LEU A 15 -21.31 -12.10 3.77
N ALA A 16 -21.71 -11.73 2.55
CA ALA A 16 -20.81 -11.17 1.55
C ALA A 16 -20.33 -9.74 1.88
N ALA A 17 -21.06 -9.00 2.72
CA ALA A 17 -20.74 -7.62 3.08
C ALA A 17 -19.62 -7.47 4.12
N CYS A 18 -19.17 -8.57 4.75
CA CYS A 18 -18.10 -8.56 5.76
C CYS A 18 -16.70 -8.91 5.19
N GLN A 19 -16.47 -8.72 3.89
CA GLN A 19 -15.13 -8.91 3.32
C GLN A 19 -14.24 -7.72 3.72
N SER A 20 -13.47 -7.90 4.80
CA SER A 20 -12.38 -7.00 5.17
C SER A 20 -11.41 -6.88 4.00
N GLN A 21 -11.42 -5.74 3.31
CA GLN A 21 -10.43 -5.45 2.28
C GLN A 21 -9.08 -5.28 2.98
N ASN A 22 -8.08 -6.04 2.55
CA ASN A 22 -6.72 -5.91 3.07
C ASN A 22 -6.09 -4.68 2.39
N GLU A 23 -6.30 -3.50 2.96
CA GLU A 23 -5.78 -2.25 2.40
C GLU A 23 -4.24 -2.26 2.37
N PRO A 24 -3.61 -1.71 1.31
CA PRO A 24 -2.16 -1.67 1.24
C PRO A 24 -1.54 -0.88 2.40
N GLN A 25 -0.44 -1.40 2.96
CA GLN A 25 0.32 -0.68 3.97
C GLN A 25 1.04 0.51 3.34
N GLN A 26 0.88 1.71 3.90
CA GLN A 26 1.62 2.89 3.47
C GLN A 26 3.03 2.89 4.06
N LEU A 27 4.02 3.07 3.19
CA LEU A 27 5.43 3.20 3.51
C LEU A 27 5.94 4.49 2.90
N LYS A 28 6.82 5.19 3.61
CA LYS A 28 7.48 6.38 3.10
C LYS A 28 8.99 6.17 3.16
N ILE A 29 9.69 6.56 2.11
CA ILE A 29 11.15 6.47 2.08
C ILE A 29 11.75 7.80 1.62
N ALA A 30 12.85 8.22 2.24
CA ALA A 30 13.69 9.28 1.70
C ALA A 30 14.91 8.67 1.00
N THR A 31 15.24 9.17 -0.18
CA THR A 31 16.41 8.73 -0.95
C THR A 31 17.09 9.89 -1.65
N THR A 32 18.26 9.62 -2.26
CA THR A 32 18.99 10.62 -3.03
C THR A 32 18.33 10.85 -4.38
N THR A 33 18.34 12.09 -4.90
CA THR A 33 17.85 12.37 -6.26
C THR A 33 18.59 11.56 -7.32
N SER A 34 19.90 11.31 -7.16
CA SER A 34 20.67 10.46 -8.09
C SER A 34 20.12 9.03 -8.22
N THR A 35 19.51 8.50 -7.15
CA THR A 35 18.89 7.18 -7.16
C THR A 35 17.51 7.24 -7.83
N ASN A 36 16.72 8.26 -7.51
CA ASN A 36 15.40 8.47 -8.11
C ASN A 36 15.51 8.73 -9.63
N ASP A 37 16.35 9.67 -10.02
CA ASP A 37 16.51 10.14 -11.40
C ASP A 37 17.11 9.08 -12.33
N SER A 38 17.73 8.05 -11.76
CA SER A 38 18.19 6.88 -12.51
C SER A 38 17.05 5.99 -13.02
N GLY A 39 15.83 6.15 -12.50
CA GLY A 39 14.69 5.28 -12.75
C GLY A 39 14.71 3.98 -11.92
N LEU A 40 15.63 3.84 -10.96
CA LEU A 40 15.73 2.62 -10.14
C LEU A 40 14.47 2.36 -9.31
N MET A 41 13.84 3.41 -8.78
CA MET A 41 12.63 3.27 -7.97
C MET A 41 11.44 2.80 -8.82
N ASP A 42 11.28 3.36 -10.01
CA ASP A 42 10.23 2.94 -10.95
C ASP A 42 10.36 1.47 -11.36
N TYR A 43 11.58 0.95 -11.38
CA TYR A 43 11.85 -0.47 -11.64
C TYR A 43 11.57 -1.37 -10.42
N LEU A 44 11.96 -0.95 -9.21
CA LEU A 44 11.90 -1.81 -8.01
C LEU A 44 10.52 -1.81 -7.33
N LEU A 45 9.85 -0.66 -7.29
CA LEU A 45 8.64 -0.49 -6.48
C LEU A 45 7.45 -1.32 -6.97
N PRO A 46 7.17 -1.50 -8.27
CA PRO A 46 6.03 -2.30 -8.71
C PRO A 46 6.04 -3.73 -8.14
N ASP A 47 7.18 -4.42 -8.26
CA ASP A 47 7.34 -5.79 -7.76
C ASP A 47 7.26 -5.86 -6.22
N PHE A 48 7.81 -4.85 -5.54
CA PHE A 48 7.77 -4.76 -4.08
C PHE A 48 6.34 -4.52 -3.57
N GLU A 49 5.65 -3.52 -4.11
CA GLU A 49 4.31 -3.13 -3.72
C GLU A 49 3.29 -4.26 -3.93
N GLU A 50 3.39 -4.99 -5.06
CA GLU A 50 2.56 -6.16 -5.34
C GLU A 50 2.83 -7.28 -4.32
N LYS A 51 4.10 -7.61 -4.09
CA LYS A 51 4.48 -8.73 -3.22
C LYS A 51 4.11 -8.52 -1.77
N TYR A 52 4.18 -7.28 -1.28
CA TYR A 52 4.00 -6.97 0.14
C TYR A 52 2.66 -6.30 0.46
N ASN A 53 1.78 -6.13 -0.54
CA ASN A 53 0.54 -5.35 -0.41
C ASN A 53 0.81 -4.00 0.26
N ALA A 54 1.75 -3.25 -0.33
CA ALA A 54 2.23 -1.98 0.21
C ALA A 54 2.16 -0.88 -0.85
N LYS A 55 2.12 0.36 -0.40
CA LYS A 55 2.36 1.55 -1.23
C LYS A 55 3.53 2.34 -0.68
N VAL A 56 4.45 2.73 -1.57
CA VAL A 56 5.70 3.39 -1.20
C VAL A 56 5.73 4.81 -1.76
N ASP A 57 5.69 5.78 -0.85
CA ASP A 57 5.88 7.20 -1.16
C ASP A 57 7.37 7.55 -1.12
N VAL A 58 7.92 7.97 -2.26
CA VAL A 58 9.34 8.33 -2.38
C VAL A 58 9.54 9.84 -2.24
N ILE A 59 10.43 10.23 -1.33
CA ILE A 59 10.93 11.61 -1.18
C ILE A 59 12.37 11.64 -1.70
N ALA A 60 12.54 12.17 -2.91
CA ALA A 60 13.86 12.32 -3.54
C ALA A 60 14.48 13.66 -3.15
N VAL A 61 15.54 13.63 -2.33
CA VAL A 61 16.25 14.81 -1.81
C VAL A 61 17.76 14.61 -1.83
N GLY A 62 18.56 15.55 -1.34
CA GLY A 62 19.99 15.30 -1.14
C GLY A 62 20.25 14.30 0.01
N THR A 63 21.36 13.56 -0.03
CA THR A 63 21.69 12.53 0.98
C THR A 63 21.61 13.05 2.42
N GLY A 64 22.16 14.23 2.69
CA GLY A 64 22.10 14.82 4.04
C GLY A 64 20.67 15.09 4.51
N GLN A 65 19.79 15.51 3.61
CA GLN A 65 18.38 15.71 3.93
C GLN A 65 17.65 14.39 4.10
N ALA A 66 17.95 13.37 3.29
CA ALA A 66 17.37 12.04 3.44
C ALA A 66 17.71 11.42 4.81
N LEU A 67 18.96 11.55 5.25
CA LEU A 67 19.39 11.10 6.58
C LEU A 67 18.68 11.89 7.69
N ALA A 68 18.60 13.22 7.58
CA ALA A 68 17.90 14.04 8.57
C ALA A 68 16.40 13.69 8.69
N LEU A 69 15.72 13.41 7.57
CA LEU A 69 14.33 12.94 7.57
C LEU A 69 14.20 11.61 8.33
N GLY A 70 15.10 10.65 8.07
CA GLY A 70 15.10 9.37 8.78
C GLY A 70 15.43 9.50 10.28
N GLU A 71 16.35 10.39 10.65
CA GLU A 71 16.66 10.69 12.05
C GLU A 71 15.47 11.32 12.80
N SER A 72 14.69 12.15 12.11
CA SER A 72 13.50 12.79 12.69
C SER A 72 12.26 11.88 12.76
N GLY A 73 12.26 10.75 12.05
CA GLY A 73 11.10 9.86 11.95
C GLY A 73 10.00 10.38 11.02
N ASP A 74 10.29 11.38 10.18
CA ASP A 74 9.38 11.85 9.12
C ASP A 74 9.24 10.82 7.98
N VAL A 75 10.22 9.90 7.89
CA VAL A 75 10.27 8.72 7.03
C VAL A 75 10.75 7.51 7.80
#